data_AF-D8TIS9-F1
#
_entry.id   AF-D8TIS9-F1
#
_cell.length_a   1.000
_cell.length_b   1.000
_cell.length_c   1.000
_cell.angle_alpha   90.00
_cell.angle_beta   90.00
_cell.angle_gamma   90.00
#
_symmetry.space_group_name_H-M   'P 1'
#
loop_
_entity.id
_entity.type
_entity.pdbx_description
1 polymer ?
#
loop_
_entity_poly.entity_id
_entity_poly.type
_entity_poly.pdbx_seq_one_letter_code
_entity_poly.pdbx_strand_id
1 'polypeptide(L)'
;MVDRHKNLLVAGAAEGWLLSGQVTTLPGSTPPTGSWTGLSYDDDADVLFATTASAICRIDVITLTTTAASAHVSGANGEERTTPMSTAAGELKANVNLVAGDWQATGNTDGPGTRARFTRITAILAGVHRQLYILDYDKFRIMSARGYVSTALTGLPTDQCSIAALPSGELAVGAKSSTVTATCCCRRVHSA
;
A
#
# COMPACT_ATOMS: atom_id res chain seq x y z
N MET A 1 0.98 0.73 -25.12
CA MET A 1 0.50 1.96 -24.46
C MET A 1 0.54 1.68 -22.95
N VAL A 2 1.51 2.22 -22.23
CA VAL A 2 1.67 1.96 -20.79
C VAL A 2 0.52 2.65 -20.05
N ASP A 3 -0.28 1.89 -19.32
CA ASP A 3 -1.43 2.37 -18.55
C ASP A 3 -0.94 3.27 -17.40
N ARG A 4 -0.81 4.57 -17.66
CA ARG A 4 -0.15 5.55 -16.77
C ARG A 4 -0.96 5.88 -15.50
N HIS A 5 -2.14 5.28 -15.29
CA HIS A 5 -3.05 5.67 -14.21
C HIS A 5 -3.28 4.60 -13.13
N LYS A 6 -2.57 3.47 -13.19
CA LYS A 6 -2.80 2.34 -12.26
C LYS A 6 -1.62 1.96 -11.38
N ASN A 7 -0.44 2.49 -11.66
CA ASN A 7 0.74 2.20 -10.84
C ASN A 7 0.75 3.07 -9.59
N LEU A 8 1.32 2.52 -8.52
CA LEU A 8 1.72 3.31 -7.36
C LEU A 8 2.81 4.30 -7.78
N LEU A 9 2.82 5.46 -7.15
CA LEU A 9 3.81 6.50 -7.38
C LEU A 9 4.78 6.53 -6.20
N VAL A 10 6.07 6.70 -6.49
CA VAL A 10 7.14 6.87 -5.51
C VAL A 10 7.75 8.24 -5.73
N ALA A 11 7.91 9.01 -4.66
CA ALA A 11 8.63 10.27 -4.69
C ALA A 11 10.01 10.07 -4.05
N GLY A 12 11.07 10.29 -4.83
CA GLY A 12 12.44 10.29 -4.32
C GLY A 12 12.95 11.73 -4.17
N ALA A 13 13.73 12.00 -3.12
CA ALA A 13 14.53 13.21 -3.04
C ALA A 13 15.79 13.03 -3.90
N ALA A 14 16.04 13.92 -4.85
CA ALA A 14 17.35 13.99 -5.50
C ALA A 14 18.37 14.47 -4.46
N GLU A 15 19.56 13.86 -4.41
CA GLU A 15 20.61 14.32 -3.51
C GLU A 15 20.96 15.79 -3.82
N GLY A 16 20.93 16.62 -2.78
CA GLY A 16 21.24 18.05 -2.85
C GLY A 16 20.02 18.96 -2.78
N TRP A 17 19.69 19.40 -1.55
CA TRP A 17 19.07 20.67 -1.10
C TRP A 17 18.07 21.46 -1.98
N LEU A 18 17.50 20.88 -3.02
CA LEU A 18 16.39 21.43 -3.79
C LEU A 18 15.28 20.39 -3.76
N LEU A 19 14.10 20.81 -3.32
CA LEU A 19 12.87 20.03 -3.24
C LEU A 19 12.31 19.67 -4.63
N SER A 20 13.15 19.33 -5.61
CA SER A 20 12.72 18.74 -6.87
C SER A 20 12.60 17.22 -6.68
N GLY A 21 11.61 16.79 -5.91
CA GLY A 21 11.27 15.38 -5.83
C GLY A 21 10.78 14.89 -7.19
N GLN A 22 11.43 13.88 -7.78
CA GLN A 22 10.86 13.21 -8.95
C GLN A 22 9.81 12.21 -8.46
N VAL A 23 8.58 12.39 -8.94
CA VAL A 23 7.51 11.40 -8.78
C VAL A 23 7.61 10.43 -9.95
N THR A 24 7.96 9.19 -9.66
CA THR A 24 8.07 8.11 -10.64
C THR A 24 7.04 7.03 -10.35
N THR A 25 6.71 6.21 -11.35
CA THR A 25 5.86 5.04 -11.14
C THR A 25 6.69 3.91 -10.53
N LEU A 26 6.14 3.20 -9.55
CA LEU A 26 6.71 1.94 -9.03
C LEU A 26 6.40 0.81 -10.04
N PRO A 27 7.40 0.32 -10.81
CA PRO A 27 7.18 -0.76 -11.78
C PRO A 27 6.67 -2.03 -11.09
N GLY A 28 5.78 -2.77 -11.75
CA GLY A 28 5.20 -4.00 -11.19
C GLY A 28 4.08 -3.81 -10.16
N SER A 29 3.77 -2.56 -9.80
CA SER A 29 2.69 -2.25 -8.84
C SER A 29 1.29 -2.18 -9.45
N THR A 30 1.10 -2.53 -10.72
CA THR A 30 -0.22 -2.48 -11.38
C THR A 30 -1.17 -3.53 -10.77
N PRO A 31 -2.37 -3.16 -10.31
CA PRO A 31 -3.37 -4.14 -9.90
C PRO A 31 -3.87 -4.92 -11.12
N PRO A 32 -4.15 -6.24 -11.00
CA PRO A 32 -4.73 -7.03 -12.09
C PRO A 32 -6.03 -6.45 -12.67
N THR A 33 -6.87 -5.85 -11.83
CA THR A 33 -8.13 -5.19 -12.23
C THR A 33 -8.36 -3.90 -11.45
N GLY A 34 -9.14 -2.99 -12.04
CA GLY A 34 -9.51 -1.72 -11.39
C GLY A 34 -8.33 -0.76 -11.23
N SER A 35 -8.40 0.04 -10.16
CA SER A 35 -7.38 1.01 -9.76
C SER A 35 -7.18 0.93 -8.25
N TRP A 36 -6.01 1.35 -7.77
CA TRP A 36 -5.77 1.52 -6.34
C TRP A 36 -6.70 2.60 -5.77
N THR A 37 -7.35 2.30 -4.65
CA THR A 37 -8.31 3.16 -3.93
C THR A 37 -7.80 3.58 -2.56
N GLY A 38 -6.81 2.87 -2.01
CA GLY A 38 -6.26 3.15 -0.67
C GLY A 38 -4.85 2.60 -0.53
N LEU A 39 -4.08 3.26 0.33
CA LEU A 39 -2.73 2.88 0.72
C LEU A 39 -2.58 3.04 2.22
N SER A 40 -1.87 2.12 2.85
CA SER A 40 -1.45 2.28 4.24
C SER A 40 -0.17 1.51 4.49
N TYR A 41 0.76 2.12 5.23
CA TYR A 41 2.01 1.50 5.63
C TYR A 41 1.94 1.12 7.11
N ASP A 42 2.22 -0.14 7.40
CA ASP A 42 2.38 -0.68 8.75
C ASP A 42 3.88 -0.69 9.09
N ASP A 43 4.31 0.28 9.89
CA ASP A 43 5.71 0.43 10.32
C ASP A 43 6.16 -0.71 11.23
N ASP A 44 5.27 -1.21 12.11
CA ASP A 44 5.57 -2.31 13.02
C ASP A 44 5.83 -3.63 12.26
N ALA A 45 5.17 -3.82 11.11
CA ALA A 45 5.30 -5.01 10.27
C ALA A 45 6.26 -4.81 9.08
N ASP A 46 6.68 -3.58 8.80
CA ASP A 46 7.34 -3.18 7.54
C ASP A 46 6.56 -3.65 6.30
N VAL A 47 5.26 -3.32 6.26
CA VAL A 47 4.36 -3.74 5.17
C VAL A 47 3.63 -2.56 4.57
N LEU A 48 3.78 -2.37 3.25
CA LEU A 48 2.92 -1.51 2.46
C LEU A 48 1.68 -2.28 2.00
N PHE A 49 0.50 -1.81 2.40
CA PHE A 49 -0.79 -2.29 1.91
C PHE A 49 -1.34 -1.35 0.84
N ALA A 50 -1.94 -1.93 -0.20
CA ALA A 50 -2.69 -1.24 -1.22
C ALA A 50 -4.03 -1.95 -1.46
N THR A 51 -5.08 -1.20 -1.76
CA THR A 51 -6.42 -1.77 -1.99
C THR A 51 -7.01 -1.36 -3.32
N THR A 52 -7.76 -2.24 -3.93
CA THR A 52 -8.78 -1.85 -4.91
C THR A 52 -10.14 -1.74 -4.21
N ALA A 53 -11.23 -1.63 -4.97
CA ALA A 53 -12.57 -1.66 -4.40
C ALA A 53 -12.92 -2.98 -3.68
N SER A 54 -12.23 -4.10 -3.97
CA SER A 54 -12.62 -5.42 -3.43
C SER A 54 -11.45 -6.33 -3.01
N ALA A 55 -10.21 -5.87 -3.19
CA ALA A 55 -9.01 -6.62 -2.86
C ALA A 55 -8.06 -5.80 -1.98
N ILE A 56 -7.45 -6.48 -1.00
CA ILE A 56 -6.36 -5.94 -0.18
C ILE A 56 -5.09 -6.68 -0.54
N CYS A 57 -4.05 -5.93 -0.83
CA CYS A 57 -2.77 -6.45 -1.26
C CYS A 57 -1.63 -5.96 -0.37
N ARG A 58 -0.67 -6.84 -0.14
CA ARG A 58 0.66 -6.48 0.32
C ARG A 58 1.53 -6.17 -0.89
N ILE A 59 2.26 -5.07 -0.84
CA ILE A 59 3.20 -4.63 -1.86
C ILE A 59 4.62 -4.88 -1.35
N ASP A 60 5.30 -5.85 -1.93
CA ASP A 60 6.71 -6.10 -1.64
C ASP A 60 7.57 -5.26 -2.57
N VAL A 61 8.25 -4.26 -2.02
CA VAL A 61 9.20 -3.43 -2.77
C VAL A 61 10.56 -4.12 -2.77
N ILE A 62 11.08 -4.40 -3.95
CA ILE A 62 12.36 -5.07 -4.17
C ILE A 62 13.31 -4.14 -4.91
N THR A 63 14.58 -4.14 -4.50
CA THR A 63 15.66 -3.40 -5.18
C THR A 63 16.39 -4.36 -6.10
N LEU A 64 16.32 -4.11 -7.41
CA LEU A 64 17.06 -4.84 -8.42
C LEU A 64 18.41 -4.15 -8.63
N THR A 65 19.50 -4.79 -8.20
CA THR A 65 20.85 -4.31 -8.50
C THR A 65 21.26 -4.80 -9.88
N THR A 66 21.26 -3.92 -10.87
CA THR A 66 21.77 -4.25 -12.20
C THR A 66 23.28 -4.08 -12.19
N THR A 67 24.02 -5.18 -12.04
CA THR A 67 25.48 -5.17 -12.20
C THR A 67 25.77 -4.94 -13.68
N ALA A 68 26.27 -3.76 -14.04
CA ALA A 68 26.75 -3.51 -15.39
C ALA A 68 27.98 -4.40 -15.63
N ALA A 69 27.85 -5.42 -16.50
CA ALA A 69 29.00 -6.20 -16.94
C ALA A 69 29.90 -5.30 -17.80
N SER A 70 31.16 -5.13 -17.39
CA SER A 70 32.17 -4.44 -18.19
C SER A 70 32.53 -5.29 -19.40
N ALA A 71 32.14 -4.87 -20.60
CA ALA A 71 32.72 -5.39 -21.83
C ALA A 71 34.02 -4.63 -22.09
N HIS A 72 35.17 -5.26 -21.83
CA HIS A 72 36.45 -4.75 -22.32
C HIS A 72 36.47 -4.86 -23.85
N VAL A 73 36.32 -3.73 -24.54
CA VAL A 73 36.62 -3.64 -25.98
C VAL A 73 38.06 -3.19 -26.12
N SER A 74 38.97 -4.12 -26.37
CA SER A 74 40.37 -3.80 -26.68
C SER A 74 40.46 -3.25 -28.12
N GLY A 75 40.44 -1.93 -28.26
CA GLY A 75 40.81 -1.24 -29.49
C GLY A 75 42.33 -1.26 -29.70
N ALA A 76 42.79 -1.46 -30.93
CA ALA A 76 44.21 -1.63 -31.28
C ALA A 76 45.07 -0.35 -31.25
N ASN A 77 44.57 0.77 -30.72
CA ASN A 77 45.30 2.02 -30.63
C ASN A 77 45.21 2.49 -29.17
N GLY A 78 46.35 2.59 -28.47
CA GLY A 78 46.48 2.75 -27.02
C GLY A 78 45.95 4.07 -26.41
N GLU A 79 44.73 4.46 -26.73
CA GLU A 79 43.99 5.49 -26.02
C GLU A 79 42.96 4.81 -25.11
N GLU A 80 43.34 4.59 -23.85
CA GLU A 80 42.42 4.13 -22.80
C GLU A 80 41.48 5.28 -22.44
N ARG A 81 40.38 5.41 -23.18
CA ARG A 81 39.29 6.32 -22.82
C ARG A 81 38.44 5.63 -21.75
N THR A 82 38.76 5.86 -20.48
CA THR A 82 37.92 5.45 -19.36
C THR A 82 36.56 6.15 -19.49
N THR A 83 35.55 5.44 -19.97
CA THR A 83 34.16 5.85 -19.76
C THR A 83 33.90 5.85 -18.26
N PRO A 84 33.33 6.91 -17.66
CA PRO A 84 33.00 6.88 -16.24
C PRO A 84 32.04 5.71 -16.01
N MET A 85 32.46 4.84 -15.10
CA MET A 85 31.73 3.68 -14.61
C MET A 85 30.28 4.08 -14.31
N SER A 86 29.34 3.54 -15.08
CA SER A 86 27.92 3.74 -14.84
C SER A 86 27.62 3.21 -13.44
N THR A 87 27.33 4.12 -12.51
CA THR A 87 26.82 3.82 -11.17
C THR A 87 25.74 2.76 -11.28
N ALA A 88 25.85 1.67 -10.52
CA ALA A 88 24.80 0.66 -10.42
C ALA A 88 23.54 1.35 -9.86
N ALA A 89 22.64 1.78 -10.74
CA ALA A 89 21.35 2.30 -10.34
C ALA A 89 20.50 1.10 -9.91
N GLY A 90 20.22 0.99 -8.61
CA GLY A 90 19.23 0.04 -8.12
C GLY A 90 17.85 0.45 -8.63
N GLU A 91 17.21 -0.40 -9.43
CA GLU A 91 15.83 -0.17 -9.88
C GLU A 91 14.86 -0.73 -8.84
N LEU A 92 13.94 0.09 -8.34
CA LEU A 92 12.86 -0.37 -7.48
C LEU A 92 11.78 -1.06 -8.32
N LYS A 93 11.29 -2.21 -7.87
CA LYS A 93 10.14 -2.91 -8.44
C LYS A 93 9.21 -3.36 -7.32
N ALA A 94 7.93 -3.55 -7.62
CA ALA A 94 6.95 -4.12 -6.71
C ALA A 94 6.47 -5.51 -7.16
N ASN A 95 6.20 -6.36 -6.18
CA ASN A 95 5.34 -7.53 -6.31
C ASN A 95 4.03 -7.28 -5.55
N VAL A 96 2.90 -7.52 -6.23
CA VAL A 96 1.56 -7.35 -5.67
C VAL A 96 1.05 -8.70 -5.19
N ASN A 97 0.84 -8.84 -3.88
CA ASN A 97 0.36 -10.08 -3.26
C ASN A 97 -1.03 -9.89 -2.67
N LEU A 98 -2.03 -10.60 -3.21
CA LEU A 98 -3.38 -10.59 -2.66
C LEU A 98 -3.38 -11.25 -1.27
N VAL A 99 -3.80 -10.51 -0.24
CA VAL A 99 -3.85 -11.01 1.14
C VAL A 99 -5.28 -11.18 1.66
N ALA A 100 -6.22 -10.38 1.17
CA ALA A 100 -7.63 -10.54 1.49
C ALA A 100 -8.56 -10.08 0.36
N GLY A 101 -9.75 -10.68 0.31
CA GLY A 101 -10.75 -10.34 -0.70
C GLY A 101 -10.52 -11.04 -2.03
N ASP A 102 -11.02 -10.43 -3.09
CA ASP A 102 -10.99 -10.95 -4.45
C ASP A 102 -11.02 -9.79 -5.45
N TRP A 103 -10.24 -9.89 -6.52
CA TRP A 103 -10.11 -8.83 -7.53
C TRP A 103 -11.37 -8.59 -8.36
N GLN A 104 -12.26 -9.58 -8.43
CA GLN A 104 -13.41 -9.59 -9.33
C GLN A 104 -14.73 -9.88 -8.62
N ALA A 105 -14.68 -10.40 -7.39
CA ALA A 105 -15.87 -10.71 -6.61
C ALA A 105 -16.06 -9.77 -5.41
N THR A 106 -17.18 -9.06 -5.40
CA THR A 106 -17.64 -8.29 -4.24
C THR A 106 -18.53 -9.15 -3.32
N GLY A 107 -18.74 -8.68 -2.09
CA GLY A 107 -19.60 -9.33 -1.11
C GLY A 107 -19.36 -8.79 0.29
N ASN A 108 -19.87 -9.44 1.33
CA ASN A 108 -19.72 -8.97 2.71
C ASN A 108 -19.41 -10.13 3.68
N THR A 109 -18.84 -11.21 3.17
CA THR A 109 -18.52 -12.38 3.98
C THR A 109 -17.28 -12.11 4.82
N ASP A 110 -17.39 -12.29 6.14
CA ASP A 110 -16.25 -12.38 7.05
C ASP A 110 -15.48 -13.69 6.81
N GLY A 111 -14.19 -13.73 7.12
CA GLY A 111 -13.42 -14.96 6.96
C GLY A 111 -11.92 -14.75 6.80
N PRO A 112 -11.17 -15.86 6.61
CA PRO A 112 -9.73 -15.80 6.45
C PRO A 112 -9.34 -15.30 5.05
N GLY A 113 -8.50 -14.26 5.00
CA GLY A 113 -7.78 -13.80 3.82
C GLY A 113 -8.65 -13.71 2.56
N THR A 114 -8.25 -14.46 1.52
CA THR A 114 -8.92 -14.47 0.21
C THR A 114 -10.30 -15.14 0.20
N ARG A 115 -10.78 -15.67 1.33
CA ARG A 115 -12.17 -16.12 1.50
C ARG A 115 -13.09 -15.02 2.00
N ALA A 116 -12.55 -13.96 2.61
CA ALA A 116 -13.33 -12.78 2.94
C ALA A 116 -13.81 -12.08 1.65
N ARG A 117 -14.91 -11.33 1.72
CA ARG A 117 -15.42 -10.52 0.60
C ARG A 117 -15.72 -9.11 1.08
N PHE A 118 -15.51 -8.15 0.18
CA PHE A 118 -15.70 -6.72 0.43
C PHE A 118 -16.73 -6.13 -0.53
N THR A 119 -17.54 -5.22 -0.02
CA THR A 119 -18.63 -4.59 -0.76
C THR A 119 -18.06 -3.48 -1.64
N ARG A 120 -17.31 -2.57 -1.01
CA ARG A 120 -16.53 -1.52 -1.65
C ARG A 120 -15.56 -0.92 -0.62
N ILE A 121 -14.30 -1.30 -0.67
CA ILE A 121 -13.25 -0.71 0.16
C ILE A 121 -13.06 0.76 -0.22
N THR A 122 -13.26 1.65 0.74
CA THR A 122 -13.15 3.11 0.57
C THR A 122 -11.92 3.68 1.26
N ALA A 123 -11.45 3.06 2.34
CA ALA A 123 -10.24 3.46 3.05
C ALA A 123 -9.64 2.30 3.84
N ILE A 124 -8.32 2.35 4.05
CA ILE A 124 -7.60 1.44 4.94
C ILE A 124 -6.61 2.20 5.82
N LEU A 125 -6.33 1.64 6.99
CA LEU A 125 -5.36 2.17 7.94
C LEU A 125 -4.71 1.04 8.73
N ALA A 126 -3.39 0.94 8.65
CA ALA A 126 -2.61 0.11 9.56
C ALA A 126 -2.77 0.63 10.99
N GLY A 127 -3.15 -0.28 11.88
CA GLY A 127 -3.48 0.01 13.27
C GLY A 127 -2.63 -0.80 14.24
N VAL A 128 -2.90 -0.60 15.53
CA VAL A 128 -2.19 -1.28 16.61
C VAL A 128 -2.31 -2.80 16.52
N HIS A 129 -1.30 -3.51 17.03
CA HIS A 129 -1.23 -4.98 17.05
C HIS A 129 -1.25 -5.61 15.64
N ARG A 130 -0.69 -4.92 14.64
CA ARG A 130 -0.60 -5.39 13.24
C ARG A 130 -1.97 -5.72 12.66
N GLN A 131 -2.97 -4.92 13.02
CA GLN A 131 -4.32 -5.02 12.49
C GLN A 131 -4.49 -4.00 11.37
N LEU A 132 -5.26 -4.35 10.35
CA LEU A 132 -5.67 -3.40 9.32
C LEU A 132 -7.13 -3.02 9.54
N TYR A 133 -7.37 -1.73 9.74
CA TYR A 133 -8.69 -1.15 9.80
C TYR A 133 -9.17 -0.81 8.40
N ILE A 134 -10.40 -1.20 8.10
CA ILE A 134 -10.94 -1.17 6.74
C ILE A 134 -12.31 -0.51 6.80
N LEU A 135 -12.51 0.53 6.00
CA LEU A 135 -13.85 0.99 5.64
C LEU A 135 -14.29 0.26 4.39
N ASP A 136 -15.33 -0.53 4.54
CA ASP A 136 -15.96 -1.32 3.49
C ASP A 136 -17.41 -0.87 3.32
N TYR A 137 -17.62 0.13 2.47
CA TYR A 137 -18.90 0.79 2.26
C TYR A 137 -19.50 1.35 3.56
N ASP A 138 -20.55 0.73 4.09
CA ASP A 138 -21.23 1.08 5.34
C ASP A 138 -20.69 0.32 6.56
N LYS A 139 -19.56 -0.39 6.42
CA LYS A 139 -19.01 -1.27 7.46
C LYS A 139 -17.60 -0.84 7.87
N PHE A 140 -17.38 -0.90 9.17
CA PHE A 140 -16.04 -0.94 9.75
C PHE A 140 -15.61 -2.40 9.91
N ARG A 141 -14.50 -2.75 9.27
CA ARG A 141 -13.92 -4.10 9.30
C ARG A 141 -12.51 -4.05 9.85
N ILE A 142 -12.13 -5.16 10.48
CA ILE A 142 -10.79 -5.35 11.02
C ILE A 142 -10.22 -6.62 10.40
N MET A 143 -9.03 -6.52 9.83
CA MET A 143 -8.22 -7.68 9.47
C MET A 143 -7.16 -7.88 10.56
N SER A 144 -7.20 -9.02 11.22
CA SER A 144 -6.19 -9.41 12.22
C SER A 144 -4.81 -9.65 11.58
N ALA A 145 -3.76 -9.68 12.39
CA ALA A 145 -2.40 -10.03 11.96
C ALA A 145 -2.28 -11.42 11.30
N ARG A 146 -3.26 -12.31 11.53
CA ARG A 146 -3.34 -13.63 10.88
C ARG A 146 -4.16 -13.62 9.58
N GLY A 147 -4.61 -12.45 9.13
CA GLY A 147 -5.38 -12.28 7.91
C GLY A 147 -6.88 -12.60 8.03
N TYR A 148 -7.41 -12.87 9.23
CA TYR A 148 -8.85 -13.03 9.40
C TYR A 148 -9.54 -11.68 9.39
N VAL A 149 -10.55 -11.52 8.52
CA VAL A 149 -11.37 -10.31 8.39
C VAL A 149 -12.69 -10.51 9.12
N SER A 150 -13.02 -9.56 10.00
CA SER A 150 -14.27 -9.53 10.76
C SER A 150 -14.95 -8.16 10.68
N THR A 151 -16.27 -8.16 10.68
CA THR A 151 -17.08 -6.94 10.79
C THR A 151 -17.19 -6.50 12.24
N ALA A 152 -16.73 -5.28 12.54
CA ALA A 152 -16.77 -4.71 13.88
C ALA A 152 -17.92 -3.72 14.08
N LEU A 153 -18.31 -2.98 13.02
CA LEU A 153 -19.46 -2.06 13.05
C LEU A 153 -20.12 -2.01 11.66
N THR A 154 -21.42 -1.76 11.64
CA THR A 154 -22.23 -1.58 10.42
C THR A 154 -23.06 -0.30 10.52
N GLY A 155 -23.56 0.21 9.39
CA GLY A 155 -24.39 1.41 9.34
C GLY A 155 -23.59 2.72 9.39
N LEU A 156 -22.32 2.67 8.99
CA LEU A 156 -21.53 3.88 8.80
C LEU A 156 -22.04 4.69 7.60
N PRO A 157 -21.86 6.03 7.60
CA PRO A 157 -22.10 6.85 6.42
C PRO A 157 -21.30 6.33 5.22
N THR A 158 -21.95 6.24 4.06
CA THR A 158 -21.35 5.66 2.84
C THR A 158 -20.69 6.67 1.92
N ASP A 159 -20.77 7.95 2.28
CA ASP A 159 -20.13 9.05 1.58
C ASP A 159 -18.61 8.99 1.76
N GLN A 160 -17.88 9.91 1.13
CA GLN A 160 -16.41 9.97 1.26
C GLN A 160 -16.02 10.02 2.74
N CYS A 161 -15.40 8.93 3.19
CA CYS A 161 -14.93 8.78 4.56
C CYS A 161 -13.40 8.76 4.57
N SER A 162 -12.80 9.52 5.48
CA SER A 162 -11.39 9.40 5.83
C SER A 162 -11.25 8.73 7.19
N ILE A 163 -10.14 8.03 7.41
CA ILE A 163 -9.84 7.42 8.71
C ILE A 163 -8.45 7.81 9.18
N ALA A 164 -8.32 8.01 10.49
CA ALA A 164 -7.04 8.33 11.12
C ALA A 164 -6.96 7.70 12.52
N ALA A 165 -5.79 7.23 12.90
CA ALA A 165 -5.51 6.79 14.26
C ALA A 165 -5.29 8.04 15.13
N LEU A 166 -5.94 8.07 16.29
CA LEU A 166 -5.75 9.09 17.31
C LEU A 166 -4.60 8.70 18.25
N PRO A 167 -3.89 9.67 18.86
CA PRO A 167 -2.85 9.38 19.85
C PRO A 167 -3.34 8.54 21.05
N SER A 168 -4.65 8.58 21.34
CA SER A 168 -5.31 7.77 22.37
C SER A 168 -5.42 6.28 22.03
N GLY A 169 -5.10 5.87 20.79
CA GLY A 169 -5.33 4.52 20.28
C GLY A 169 -6.73 4.30 19.71
N GLU A 170 -7.57 5.33 19.70
CA GLU A 170 -8.89 5.32 19.06
C GLU A 170 -8.77 5.61 17.56
N LEU A 171 -9.85 5.33 16.82
CA LEU A 171 -9.97 5.66 15.41
C LEU A 171 -10.91 6.85 15.23
N ALA A 172 -10.49 7.85 14.45
CA ALA A 172 -11.37 8.90 13.96
C ALA A 172 -11.83 8.59 12.53
N VAL A 173 -13.12 8.80 12.26
CA VAL A 173 -13.71 8.70 10.92
C VAL A 173 -14.28 10.06 10.55
N GLY A 174 -13.75 10.69 9.50
CA GLY A 174 -14.32 11.91 8.95
C GLY A 174 -15.35 11.58 7.87
N ALA A 175 -16.56 12.13 7.94
CA ALA A 175 -17.62 11.94 6.95
C ALA A 175 -18.16 13.29 6.46
N LYS A 176 -18.58 13.37 5.19
CA LYS A 176 -19.06 14.61 4.55
C LYS A 176 -20.42 15.11 5.07
N SER A 177 -21.28 14.22 5.56
CA SER A 177 -22.59 14.58 6.12
C SER A 177 -22.62 14.30 7.62
N SER A 178 -22.82 15.35 8.42
CA SER A 178 -23.09 15.36 9.87
C SER A 178 -22.24 14.46 10.77
N THR A 179 -21.27 15.07 11.45
CA THR A 179 -20.44 14.58 12.57
C THR A 179 -20.84 13.23 13.18
N VAL A 180 -20.17 12.15 12.77
CA VAL A 180 -20.16 10.87 13.49
C VAL A 180 -18.76 10.66 14.05
N THR A 181 -18.59 10.85 15.36
CA THR A 181 -17.40 10.35 16.06
C THR A 181 -17.66 8.87 16.38
N ALA A 182 -17.18 7.97 15.53
CA ALA A 182 -17.17 6.55 15.85
C ALA A 182 -15.95 6.25 16.74
N THR A 183 -16.13 6.29 18.07
CA THR A 183 -15.08 5.86 19.00
C THR A 183 -15.00 4.34 19.00
N CYS A 184 -14.15 3.77 18.14
CA CYS A 184 -13.72 2.38 18.30
C CYS A 184 -12.52 2.37 19.26
N CYS A 185 -12.76 2.05 20.53
CA CYS A 185 -11.72 1.92 21.53
C CYS A 185 -10.98 0.59 21.30
N CYS A 186 -10.02 0.57 20.39
CA CYS A 186 -9.03 -0.52 20.32
C CYS A 186 -8.07 -0.33 21.50
N ARG A 187 -8.49 -0.76 22.69
CA ARG A 187 -7.72 -0.63 23.92
C ARG A 187 -6.34 -1.24 23.70
N ARG A 188 -5.29 -0.42 23.69
CA ARG A 188 -3.89 -0.87 23.69
C ARG A 188 -3.71 -1.66 24.99
N VAL A 189 -3.83 -2.98 24.94
CA VAL A 189 -3.45 -3.84 26.06
C VAL A 189 -1.95 -3.71 26.16
N HIS A 190 -1.49 -2.79 26.99
CA HIS A 190 -0.12 -2.79 27.48
C HIS A 190 -0.02 -4.05 28.34
N SER A 191 0.71 -5.05 27.84
CA SER A 191 1.18 -6.15 28.68
C SER A 191 2.11 -5.55 29.73
N ALA A 192 1.75 -5.75 31.00
CA ALA A 192 2.59 -5.48 32.16
C ALA A 192 3.85 -6.36 32.15
#